data_AF-N0E506-F1
#
_entry.id   AF-N0E506-F1
#
_cell.length_a   1.000
_cell.length_b   1.000
_cell.length_c   1.000
_cell.angle_alpha   90.00
_cell.angle_beta   90.00
_cell.angle_gamma   90.00
#
_symmetry.space_group_name_H-M   'P 1'
#
loop_
_entity.id
_entity.type
_entity.pdbx_description
1 polymer ?
#
loop_
_entity_poly.entity_id
_entity_poly.type
_entity_poly.pdbx_seq_one_letter_code
_entity_poly.pdbx_strand_id
1 'polypeptide(L)' 'MQPGDTLGEIGARFGVDYHEIARVNGIENPDLIYPGQVFTIPR' A
#
# COMPACT_ATOMS: atom_id res chain seq x y z
N MET A 1 -10.69 -8.10 -10.75
CA MET A 1 -9.95 -7.11 -9.94
C MET A 1 -8.94 -7.88 -9.09
N GLN A 2 -7.78 -8.21 -9.66
CA GLN A 2 -6.63 -8.61 -8.86
C GLN A 2 -5.67 -7.42 -8.96
N PRO A 3 -5.56 -6.57 -7.93
CA PRO A 3 -4.48 -5.60 -7.84
C PRO A 3 -3.20 -6.39 -7.59
N GLY A 4 -2.59 -6.83 -8.69
CA GLY A 4 -1.62 -7.92 -8.71
C GLY A 4 -0.19 -7.54 -8.42
N ASP A 5 0.14 -6.25 -8.28
CA ASP A 5 1.50 -5.79 -7.95
C ASP A 5 1.47 -4.44 -7.19
N THR A 6 0.38 -4.15 -6.48
CA THR A 6 0.19 -2.85 -5.82
C THR A 6 0.20 -2.97 -4.29
N LEU A 7 -0.17 -1.90 -3.60
CA LEU A 7 -0.22 -1.74 -2.14
C LEU A 7 -0.86 -2.94 -1.41
N GLY A 8 -1.75 -3.69 -2.07
CA GLY A 8 -2.31 -4.94 -1.59
C GLY A 8 -1.28 -6.03 -1.28
N GLU A 9 -0.25 -6.20 -2.10
CA GLU A 9 0.82 -7.18 -1.85
C GLU A 9 1.74 -6.73 -0.70
N ILE A 10 2.03 -5.43 -0.63
CA ILE A 10 2.79 -4.85 0.47
C ILE A 10 2.02 -5.08 1.78
N GLY A 11 0.74 -4.72 1.80
CA GLY A 11 -0.14 -4.97 2.93
C GLY A 11 -0.18 -6.44 3.34
N ALA A 12 -0.39 -7.34 2.38
CA ALA A 12 -0.39 -8.78 2.63
C ALA A 12 0.94 -9.31 3.20
N ARG A 13 2.09 -8.79 2.73
CA ARG A 13 3.42 -9.16 3.26
C ARG A 13 3.66 -8.66 4.67
N PHE A 14 3.16 -7.47 5.01
CA PHE A 14 3.31 -6.88 6.35
C PHE A 14 2.15 -7.25 7.30
N GLY A 15 1.10 -7.92 6.80
CA GLY A 15 -0.11 -8.22 7.58
C GLY A 15 -0.96 -6.98 7.89
N VAL A 16 -0.83 -5.92 7.08
CA VAL A 16 -1.49 -4.62 7.29
C VAL A 16 -2.43 -4.34 6.12
N ASP A 17 -3.59 -3.75 6.38
CA ASP A 17 -4.51 -3.43 5.31
C ASP A 17 -3.97 -2.32 4.41
N TYR A 18 -4.04 -2.53 3.10
CA TYR A 18 -3.51 -1.59 2.13
C TYR A 18 -4.26 -0.25 2.12
N HIS A 19 -5.54 -0.22 2.49
CA HIS A 19 -6.27 1.04 2.70
C HIS A 19 -5.70 1.81 3.88
N GLU A 20 -5.24 1.12 4.92
CA GLU A 20 -4.69 1.75 6.11
C GLU A 20 -3.31 2.34 5.82
N ILE A 21 -2.48 1.62 5.06
CA ILE A 21 -1.21 2.14 4.54
C ILE A 21 -1.47 3.36 3.64
N ALA A 22 -2.43 3.27 2.71
CA ALA A 22 -2.78 4.39 1.83
C ALA A 22 -3.25 5.61 2.63
N ARG A 23 -4.10 5.40 3.65
CA ARG A 23 -4.60 6.46 4.53
C ARG A 23 -3.47 7.12 5.32
N VAL A 24 -2.55 6.34 5.88
CA VAL A 24 -1.42 6.85 6.68
C VAL A 24 -0.40 7.59 5.82
N ASN A 25 -0.21 7.16 4.56
CA ASN A 25 0.71 7.80 3.64
C ASN A 25 0.06 8.88 2.75
N GLY A 26 -1.23 9.16 2.94
CA GLY A 26 -1.96 10.14 2.12
C GLY A 26 -2.02 9.77 0.64
N ILE A 27 -2.02 8.47 0.32
CA ILE A 27 -2.04 7.97 -1.05
C ILE A 27 -3.48 8.02 -1.54
N GLU A 28 -3.78 9.03 -2.34
CA GLU A 28 -5.09 9.18 -2.97
C GLU A 28 -5.38 8.06 -3.96
N ASN A 29 -4.34 7.50 -4.58
CA ASN A 29 -4.49 6.46 -5.60
C ASN A 29 -3.59 5.25 -5.30
N PRO A 30 -4.11 4.19 -4.65
CA PRO A 30 -3.32 3.03 -4.21
C PRO A 30 -2.77 2.18 -5.38
N ASP A 31 -3.32 2.36 -6.59
CA ASP A 31 -2.79 1.77 -7.82
C ASP A 31 -1.60 2.55 -8.41
N LEU A 32 -1.32 3.74 -7.88
CA LEU A 32 -0.33 4.68 -8.41
C LEU A 32 0.85 4.81 -7.42
N ILE A 33 1.52 3.68 -7.20
CA ILE A 33 2.69 3.58 -6.35
C ILE A 33 3.94 3.27 -7.16
N TYR A 34 5.05 3.89 -6.77
CA TYR A 34 6.31 3.77 -7.50
C TYR A 34 7.31 2.89 -6.74
N PRO A 35 8.01 1.97 -7.42
CA PRO A 35 9.10 1.23 -6.81
C PRO A 35 10.19 2.20 -6.31
N GLY A 36 10.56 2.08 -5.03
CA GLY A 36 11.49 3.00 -4.35
C GLY A 36 10.82 4.06 -3.47
N GLN A 37 9.49 4.16 -3.52
CA GLN A 37 8.73 5.01 -2.61
C GLN A 37 8.72 4.40 -1.20
N VAL A 38 9.01 5.21 -0.18
CA VAL A 38 9.02 4.79 1.22
C VAL A 38 7.60 4.93 1.77
N PHE A 39 7.03 3.82 2.23
CA PHE A 39 5.71 3.79 2.86
C PHE A 39 5.86 3.60 4.37
N THR A 40 5.12 4.39 5.12
CA THR A 40 4.92 4.22 6.57
C THR A 40 3.88 3.13 6.78
N ILE A 41 4.29 1.99 7.30
CA ILE A 41 3.37 0.90 7.66
C ILE A 41 2.83 1.19 9.07
N PRO A 42 1.51 1.41 9.25
CA PRO A 42 0.91 1.45 10.58
C PRO A 42 1.00 0.08 11.26
N ARG A 43 1.31 0.06 12.56
CA ARG A 43 1.34 -1.16 13.39
C ARG A 43 0.01 -1.41 14.07
#